data_AF-A0A6A3H7R1-F1
#
_entry.id   AF-A0A6A3H7R1-F1
#
_cell.length_a   1.000
_cell.length_b   1.000
_cell.length_c   1.000
_cell.angle_alpha   90.00
_cell.angle_beta   90.00
_cell.angle_gamma   90.00
#
_symmetry.space_group_name_H-M   'P 1'
#
loop_
_entity.id
_entity.type
_entity.pdbx_description
1 polymer ?
#
loop_
_entity_poly.entity_id
_entity_poly.type
_entity_poly.pdbx_seq_one_letter_code
_entity_poly.pdbx_strand_id
1 'polypeptide(L)'
;MEPVPLRALETSEIPGIVADYRATAENSIAAGFYGVELHAANSYLLEQFLHDGINDRTDRYGGSVESRARFLFEAVEAIFESLGSSKVDIRLSHFGSSFGDKDSDLIATYTHVLERLNEYDLAYAHLIEPRGYHVRNPIAPEKGSARQFRETYKGVLSSSGFDRQSAVRIVEDSAADTVAIGRHFISNPDLMWRFQLNKPLNDFNADSFYLADARVYTDYPFLE
;
A
#
# COMPACT_ATOMS: atom_id res chain seq x y z
N MET A 1 -9.71 2.85 26.89
CA MET A 1 -10.12 4.09 26.19
C MET A 1 -11.42 3.76 25.50
N GLU A 2 -12.50 4.51 25.71
CA GLU A 2 -13.72 4.31 24.92
C GLU A 2 -13.43 4.63 23.44
N PRO A 3 -13.98 3.87 22.49
CA PRO A 3 -13.78 4.18 21.07
C PRO A 3 -14.37 5.57 20.77
N VAL A 4 -13.58 6.42 20.12
CA VAL A 4 -14.09 7.69 19.60
C VAL A 4 -15.14 7.34 18.53
N PRO A 5 -16.38 7.85 18.65
CA PRO A 5 -17.41 7.56 17.65
C PRO A 5 -16.97 8.13 16.30
N LEU A 6 -17.01 7.28 15.27
CA LEU A 6 -16.71 7.70 13.90
C LEU A 6 -17.81 8.64 13.40
N ARG A 7 -17.41 9.71 12.72
CA ARG A 7 -18.31 10.64 12.04
C ARG A 7 -18.06 10.54 10.53
N ALA A 8 -19.12 10.36 9.75
CA ALA A 8 -19.03 10.44 8.30
C ALA A 8 -18.61 11.86 7.88
N LEU A 9 -17.66 11.97 6.96
CA LEU A 9 -17.25 13.25 6.39
C LEU A 9 -18.39 13.85 5.56
N GLU A 10 -18.63 15.15 5.70
CA GLU A 10 -19.50 15.89 4.79
C GLU A 10 -18.83 15.99 3.41
N THR A 11 -19.63 16.04 2.34
CA THR A 11 -19.10 16.15 0.97
C THR A 11 -18.15 17.35 0.80
N SER A 12 -18.44 18.45 1.51
CA SER A 12 -17.64 19.69 1.48
C SER A 12 -16.33 19.61 2.26
N GLU A 13 -16.13 18.58 3.10
CA GLU A 13 -14.88 18.40 3.86
C GLU A 13 -13.80 17.69 3.03
N ILE A 14 -14.20 16.84 2.08
CA ILE A 14 -13.28 16.03 1.26
C ILE A 14 -12.25 16.89 0.49
N PRO A 15 -12.62 18.02 -0.15
CA PRO A 15 -11.64 18.91 -0.78
C PRO A 15 -10.56 19.44 0.17
N GLY A 16 -10.88 19.64 1.46
CA GLY A 16 -9.90 20.04 2.47
C GLY A 16 -8.86 18.94 2.71
N ILE A 17 -9.30 17.69 2.81
CA ILE A 17 -8.40 16.55 2.99
C ILE A 17 -7.54 16.30 1.74
N VAL A 18 -8.11 16.50 0.55
CA VAL A 18 -7.34 16.48 -0.71
C VAL A 18 -6.23 17.54 -0.69
N ALA A 19 -6.52 18.75 -0.20
CA ALA A 19 -5.50 19.78 -0.03
C ALA A 19 -4.43 19.38 1.02
N ASP A 20 -4.79 18.64 2.07
CA ASP A 20 -3.82 18.12 3.04
C ASP A 20 -2.85 17.11 2.41
N TYR A 21 -3.31 16.25 1.47
CA TYR A 21 -2.42 15.36 0.71
C TYR A 21 -1.41 16.15 -0.13
N ARG A 22 -1.86 17.20 -0.82
CA ARG A 22 -0.98 18.10 -1.58
C ARG A 22 0.05 18.77 -0.67
N ALA A 23 -0.39 19.38 0.43
CA ALA A 23 0.50 20.05 1.38
C ALA A 23 1.52 19.08 1.99
N THR A 24 1.10 17.83 2.25
CA THR A 24 1.99 16.77 2.73
C THR A 24 3.06 16.42 1.69
N ALA A 25 2.71 16.37 0.40
CA ALA A 25 3.68 16.17 -0.67
C ALA A 25 4.67 17.34 -0.78
N GLU A 26 4.19 18.59 -0.70
CA GLU A 26 5.04 19.80 -0.69
C GLU A 26 6.03 19.77 0.49
N ASN A 27 5.54 19.43 1.68
CA ASN A 27 6.37 19.30 2.88
C ASN A 27 7.40 18.17 2.76
N SER A 28 7.02 17.04 2.16
CA SER A 28 7.93 15.91 1.92
C SER A 28 9.08 16.31 0.99
N ILE A 29 8.79 17.04 -0.08
CA ILE A 29 9.81 17.56 -1.00
C ILE A 29 10.70 18.57 -0.28
N ALA A 30 10.13 19.49 0.50
CA ALA A 30 10.88 20.46 1.28
C ALA A 30 11.80 19.81 2.33
N ALA A 31 11.42 18.64 2.85
CA ALA A 31 12.22 17.82 3.76
C ALA A 31 13.32 17.00 3.04
N GLY A 32 13.35 17.00 1.71
CA GLY A 32 14.37 16.34 0.90
C GLY A 32 14.02 14.91 0.44
N PHE A 33 12.77 14.48 0.55
CA PHE A 33 12.33 13.20 -0.03
C PHE A 33 12.39 13.25 -1.56
N TYR A 34 12.81 12.14 -2.17
CA TYR A 34 12.84 12.01 -3.64
C TYR A 34 11.45 11.83 -4.24
N GLY A 35 10.56 11.14 -3.53
CA GLY A 35 9.22 10.76 -3.96
C GLY A 35 8.29 10.52 -2.77
N VAL A 36 7.03 10.20 -3.05
CA VAL A 36 6.01 9.91 -2.03
C VAL A 36 5.18 8.68 -2.41
N GLU A 37 4.90 7.83 -1.42
CA GLU A 37 3.96 6.70 -1.55
C GLU A 37 2.58 7.11 -0.99
N LEU A 38 1.55 7.12 -1.82
CA LEU A 38 0.17 7.31 -1.38
C LEU A 38 -0.36 6.03 -0.72
N HIS A 39 -0.67 6.10 0.57
CA HIS A 39 -1.20 4.96 1.30
C HIS A 39 -2.72 4.82 1.07
N ALA A 40 -3.11 3.91 0.18
CA ALA A 40 -4.49 3.52 -0.10
C ALA A 40 -4.74 2.03 0.22
N ALA A 41 -4.33 1.63 1.43
CA ALA A 41 -4.28 0.23 1.85
C ALA A 41 -4.53 0.10 3.37
N ASN A 42 -4.53 -1.14 3.86
CA ASN A 42 -4.67 -1.56 5.26
C ASN A 42 -5.88 -0.97 6.00
N SER A 43 -6.95 -0.74 5.25
CA SER A 43 -8.27 -0.26 5.65
C SER A 43 -8.24 1.12 6.29
N TYR A 44 -7.27 1.94 5.90
CA TYR A 44 -7.22 3.37 6.21
C TYR A 44 -8.12 4.18 5.28
N LEU A 45 -8.16 5.50 5.49
CA LEU A 45 -9.18 6.41 4.96
C LEU A 45 -9.50 6.23 3.46
N LEU A 46 -8.51 6.14 2.58
CA LEU A 46 -8.77 6.00 1.13
C LEU A 46 -9.39 4.64 0.79
N GLU A 47 -8.97 3.56 1.44
CA GLU A 47 -9.54 2.23 1.22
C GLU A 47 -10.94 2.10 1.85
N GLN A 48 -11.19 2.79 2.97
CA GLN A 48 -12.54 2.92 3.54
C GLN A 48 -13.53 3.56 2.56
N PHE A 49 -13.10 4.53 1.74
CA PHE A 49 -13.92 5.07 0.66
C PHE A 49 -14.02 4.10 -0.52
N LEU A 50 -12.96 3.36 -0.82
CA LEU A 50 -12.94 2.45 -1.96
C LEU A 50 -13.88 1.25 -1.80
N HIS A 51 -14.05 0.75 -0.58
CA HIS A 51 -14.77 -0.49 -0.30
C HIS A 51 -16.23 -0.26 0.11
N ASP A 52 -17.17 -0.95 -0.54
CA ASP A 52 -18.61 -0.79 -0.31
C ASP A 52 -19.17 -1.42 0.98
N GLY A 53 -18.36 -2.22 1.68
CA GLY A 53 -18.71 -2.72 3.02
C GLY A 53 -18.45 -1.69 4.14
N ILE A 54 -17.77 -0.59 3.82
CA ILE A 54 -17.53 0.55 4.72
C ILE A 54 -18.20 1.82 4.17
N ASN A 55 -18.03 2.11 2.88
CA ASN A 55 -18.59 3.30 2.24
C ASN A 55 -20.05 3.10 1.82
N ASP A 56 -20.96 3.52 2.69
CA ASP A 56 -22.40 3.56 2.47
C ASP A 56 -22.93 4.92 1.98
N ARG A 57 -22.04 5.81 1.51
CA ARG A 57 -22.40 7.16 1.07
C ARG A 57 -23.32 7.13 -0.15
N THR A 58 -24.16 8.15 -0.22
CA THR A 58 -25.10 8.38 -1.33
C THR A 58 -24.77 9.61 -2.18
N ASP A 59 -23.67 10.30 -1.85
CA ASP A 59 -23.17 11.44 -2.60
C ASP A 59 -22.20 11.01 -3.72
N ARG A 60 -21.50 11.98 -4.33
CA ARG A 60 -20.55 11.73 -5.44
C ARG A 60 -19.34 10.85 -5.08
N TYR A 61 -19.18 10.48 -3.81
CA TYR A 61 -18.09 9.67 -3.29
C TYR A 61 -18.53 8.25 -2.87
N GLY A 62 -19.76 7.85 -3.14
CA GLY A 62 -20.28 6.50 -2.82
C GLY A 62 -21.11 5.88 -3.93
N GLY A 63 -21.59 4.65 -3.69
CA GLY A 63 -22.35 3.88 -4.68
C GLY A 63 -21.45 3.15 -5.67
N SER A 64 -21.33 3.64 -6.90
CA SER A 64 -20.56 2.95 -7.96
C SER A 64 -19.06 2.92 -7.68
N VAL A 65 -18.33 1.99 -8.29
CA VAL A 65 -16.86 1.86 -8.12
C VAL A 65 -16.13 3.15 -8.50
N GLU A 66 -16.60 3.86 -9.54
CA GLU A 66 -16.03 5.13 -10.00
C GLU A 66 -16.21 6.23 -8.96
N SER A 67 -17.38 6.28 -8.31
CA SER A 67 -17.66 7.26 -7.25
C SER A 67 -16.86 6.94 -5.98
N ARG A 68 -16.75 5.66 -5.61
CA ARG A 68 -15.94 5.22 -4.46
C ARG A 68 -14.46 5.51 -4.65
N ALA A 69 -13.93 5.27 -5.86
CA ALA A 69 -12.53 5.55 -6.18
C ALA A 69 -12.24 7.05 -6.38
N ARG A 70 -13.27 7.91 -6.49
CA ARG A 70 -13.10 9.35 -6.77
C ARG A 70 -12.17 10.04 -5.79
N PHE A 71 -12.31 9.79 -4.49
CA PHE A 71 -11.50 10.46 -3.48
C PHE A 71 -10.02 10.06 -3.58
N LEU A 72 -9.73 8.78 -3.84
CA LEU A 72 -8.37 8.29 -4.12
C LEU A 72 -7.74 9.05 -5.30
N PHE A 73 -8.48 9.20 -6.39
CA PHE A 73 -7.95 9.91 -7.57
C PHE A 73 -7.83 11.42 -7.37
N GLU A 74 -8.75 12.06 -6.64
CA GLU A 74 -8.59 13.47 -6.27
C GLU A 74 -7.33 13.67 -5.41
N ALA A 75 -7.03 12.75 -4.49
CA ALA A 75 -5.81 12.80 -3.67
C ALA A 75 -4.54 12.59 -4.51
N VAL A 76 -4.51 11.61 -5.42
CA VAL A 76 -3.31 11.36 -6.26
C VAL A 76 -3.06 12.51 -7.23
N GLU A 77 -4.12 13.05 -7.85
CA GLU A 77 -4.03 14.19 -8.77
C GLU A 77 -3.57 15.47 -8.05
N ALA A 78 -4.02 15.69 -6.81
CA ALA A 78 -3.56 16.82 -6.00
C ALA A 78 -2.07 16.71 -5.61
N ILE A 79 -1.55 15.50 -5.38
CA ILE A 79 -0.12 15.28 -5.15
C ILE A 79 0.68 15.63 -6.42
N PHE A 80 0.14 15.37 -7.61
CA PHE A 80 0.82 15.68 -8.88
C PHE A 80 1.03 17.19 -9.11
N GLU A 81 0.27 18.04 -8.44
CA GLU A 81 0.49 19.49 -8.48
C GLU A 81 1.80 19.91 -7.80
N SER A 82 2.34 19.06 -6.93
CA SER A 82 3.57 19.30 -6.17
C SER A 82 4.76 18.51 -6.70
N LEU A 83 4.51 17.35 -7.31
CA LEU A 83 5.52 16.40 -7.74
C LEU A 83 5.14 15.76 -9.07
N GLY A 84 6.09 15.59 -10.00
CA GLY A 84 5.83 14.82 -11.22
C GLY A 84 5.38 13.39 -10.89
N SER A 85 4.40 12.86 -11.64
CA SER A 85 3.79 11.55 -11.36
C SER A 85 4.81 10.42 -11.25
N SER A 86 5.93 10.48 -11.97
CA SER A 86 6.98 9.45 -11.98
C SER A 86 7.79 9.36 -10.68
N LYS A 87 7.49 10.20 -9.70
CA LYS A 87 8.03 10.15 -8.34
C LYS A 87 6.94 9.88 -7.28
N VAL A 88 5.74 9.53 -7.72
CA VAL A 88 4.63 9.15 -6.87
C VAL A 88 4.35 7.68 -7.11
N ASP A 89 4.20 6.93 -6.03
CA ASP A 89 3.70 5.55 -6.06
C ASP A 89 2.45 5.42 -5.19
N ILE A 90 1.74 4.30 -5.33
CA ILE A 90 0.51 4.03 -4.57
C ILE A 90 0.53 2.62 -4.00
N ARG A 91 0.20 2.51 -2.71
CA ARG A 91 0.14 1.23 -2.00
C ARG A 91 -1.30 0.76 -1.81
N LEU A 92 -1.57 -0.49 -2.17
CA LEU A 92 -2.91 -1.08 -2.29
C LEU A 92 -2.99 -2.48 -1.63
N SER A 93 -4.08 -2.78 -0.92
CA SER A 93 -4.30 -4.05 -0.21
C SER A 93 -5.56 -4.81 -0.65
N HIS A 94 -5.66 -5.05 -1.95
CA HIS A 94 -6.63 -5.88 -2.69
C HIS A 94 -7.41 -6.93 -1.91
N PHE A 95 -6.73 -7.72 -1.08
CA PHE A 95 -7.31 -8.86 -0.39
C PHE A 95 -6.97 -8.88 1.10
N GLY A 96 -6.65 -7.71 1.67
CA GLY A 96 -6.61 -7.50 3.11
C GLY A 96 -8.03 -7.47 3.69
N SER A 97 -8.15 -7.77 4.97
CA SER A 97 -9.39 -7.63 5.75
C SER A 97 -9.13 -6.99 7.11
N SER A 98 -8.10 -6.14 7.17
CA SER A 98 -7.72 -5.40 8.36
C SER A 98 -8.92 -4.65 8.93
N PHE A 99 -9.03 -4.61 10.26
CA PHE A 99 -10.10 -3.89 10.96
C PHE A 99 -11.54 -4.27 10.55
N GLY A 100 -11.75 -5.46 9.96
CA GLY A 100 -13.07 -5.95 9.55
C GLY A 100 -13.56 -5.45 8.19
N ASP A 101 -12.67 -4.88 7.40
CA ASP A 101 -12.92 -4.35 6.06
C ASP A 101 -13.41 -5.41 5.06
N LYS A 102 -14.32 -4.99 4.17
CA LYS A 102 -15.06 -5.82 3.22
C LYS A 102 -15.44 -4.99 2.00
N ASP A 103 -15.40 -5.61 0.83
CA ASP A 103 -15.97 -5.12 -0.41
C ASP A 103 -16.70 -6.28 -1.09
N SER A 104 -17.80 -5.99 -1.79
CA SER A 104 -18.61 -7.00 -2.45
C SER A 104 -17.94 -7.60 -3.70
N ASP A 105 -17.01 -6.87 -4.33
CA ASP A 105 -16.26 -7.33 -5.51
C ASP A 105 -14.86 -6.70 -5.59
N LEU A 106 -13.94 -7.20 -4.77
CA LEU A 106 -12.55 -6.74 -4.72
C LEU A 106 -11.86 -6.83 -6.09
N ILE A 107 -12.20 -7.82 -6.92
CA ILE A 107 -11.57 -7.95 -8.24
C ILE A 107 -12.00 -6.79 -9.14
N ALA A 108 -13.30 -6.50 -9.23
CA ALA A 108 -13.79 -5.37 -10.02
C ALA A 108 -13.28 -4.03 -9.49
N THR A 109 -13.34 -3.84 -8.17
CA THR A 109 -12.89 -2.61 -7.49
C THR A 109 -11.44 -2.27 -7.81
N TYR A 110 -10.53 -3.23 -7.66
CA TYR A 110 -9.12 -2.98 -7.92
C TYR A 110 -8.73 -3.05 -9.40
N THR A 111 -9.49 -3.77 -10.23
CA THR A 111 -9.33 -3.69 -11.69
C THR A 111 -9.59 -2.26 -12.16
N HIS A 112 -10.69 -1.64 -11.72
CA HIS A 112 -11.01 -0.25 -12.06
C HIS A 112 -9.89 0.72 -11.64
N VAL A 113 -9.41 0.59 -10.40
CA VAL A 113 -8.33 1.45 -9.88
C VAL A 113 -7.05 1.28 -10.71
N LEU A 114 -6.59 0.05 -10.93
CA LEU A 114 -5.34 -0.22 -11.64
C LEU A 114 -5.43 0.14 -13.13
N GLU A 115 -6.58 -0.06 -13.78
CA GLU A 115 -6.80 0.38 -15.16
C GLU A 115 -6.66 1.89 -15.29
N ARG A 116 -7.29 2.67 -14.40
CA ARG A 116 -7.20 4.13 -14.41
C ARG A 116 -5.82 4.64 -14.02
N LEU A 117 -5.11 3.97 -13.11
CA LEU A 117 -3.74 4.34 -12.77
C LEU A 117 -2.77 4.25 -13.96
N ASN A 118 -3.09 3.48 -15.01
CA ASN A 118 -2.30 3.45 -16.26
C ASN A 118 -2.36 4.75 -17.06
N GLU A 119 -3.26 5.67 -16.74
CA GLU A 119 -3.32 6.99 -17.38
C GLU A 119 -2.19 7.92 -16.89
N TYR A 120 -1.49 7.53 -15.82
CA TYR A 120 -0.39 8.28 -15.24
C TYR A 120 0.93 7.51 -15.36
N ASP A 121 2.03 8.24 -15.50
CA ASP A 121 3.39 7.68 -15.43
C ASP A 121 3.83 7.65 -13.95
N LEU A 122 3.28 6.73 -13.16
CA LEU A 122 3.63 6.55 -11.74
C LEU A 122 5.00 5.87 -11.59
N ALA A 123 5.67 6.11 -10.45
CA ALA A 123 6.90 5.40 -10.10
C ALA A 123 6.68 3.87 -10.05
N TYR A 124 5.64 3.43 -9.33
CA TYR A 124 5.15 2.05 -9.32
C TYR A 124 3.78 1.93 -8.63
N ALA A 125 3.13 0.79 -8.81
CA ALA A 125 2.01 0.35 -7.97
C ALA A 125 2.51 -0.72 -6.98
N HIS A 126 2.31 -0.50 -5.68
CA HIS A 126 2.76 -1.38 -4.61
C HIS A 126 1.62 -2.22 -4.07
N LEU A 127 1.58 -3.50 -4.46
CA LEU A 127 0.50 -4.41 -4.09
C LEU A 127 0.91 -5.27 -2.88
N ILE A 128 0.09 -5.21 -1.84
CA ILE A 128 0.23 -6.11 -0.69
C ILE A 128 -0.33 -7.48 -1.08
N GLU A 129 0.48 -8.52 -0.90
CA GLU A 129 0.03 -9.88 -1.10
C GLU A 129 -0.84 -10.35 0.08
N PRO A 130 -1.84 -11.22 -0.17
CA PRO A 130 -2.68 -11.82 0.86
C PRO A 130 -1.95 -12.95 1.61
N ARG A 131 -0.77 -12.64 2.13
CA ARG A 131 0.11 -13.57 2.85
C ARG A 131 0.76 -12.84 4.04
N GLY A 132 1.09 -13.57 5.10
CA GLY A 132 1.77 -13.01 6.26
C GLY A 132 0.87 -12.92 7.49
N TYR A 133 0.97 -11.81 8.23
CA TYR A 133 0.35 -11.65 9.55
C TYR A 133 -1.12 -11.21 9.49
N HIS A 134 -1.52 -10.54 8.42
CA HIS A 134 -2.91 -10.13 8.22
C HIS A 134 -3.75 -11.32 7.75
N VAL A 135 -5.00 -11.35 8.20
CA VAL A 135 -5.95 -12.39 7.81
C VAL A 135 -6.13 -12.33 6.29
N ARG A 136 -5.83 -13.45 5.62
CA ARG A 136 -6.10 -13.60 4.19
C ARG A 136 -7.61 -13.59 3.98
N ASN A 137 -8.10 -12.69 3.13
CA ASN A 137 -9.50 -12.72 2.71
C ASN A 137 -9.81 -14.06 2.00
N PRO A 138 -10.90 -14.78 2.32
CA PRO A 138 -11.26 -16.04 1.67
C PRO A 138 -11.37 -15.95 0.14
N ILE A 139 -11.72 -14.79 -0.42
CA ILE A 139 -11.81 -14.59 -1.87
C ILE A 139 -10.47 -14.28 -2.54
N ALA A 140 -9.37 -14.20 -1.77
CA ALA A 140 -8.05 -13.94 -2.30
C ALA A 140 -7.61 -15.06 -3.28
N PRO A 141 -7.21 -14.72 -4.51
CA PRO A 141 -6.82 -15.69 -5.52
C PRO A 141 -5.60 -16.48 -5.06
N GLU A 142 -5.54 -17.77 -5.40
CA GLU A 142 -4.42 -18.64 -5.03
C GLU A 142 -3.08 -18.13 -5.55
N LYS A 143 -3.09 -17.50 -6.73
CA LYS A 143 -1.90 -16.92 -7.36
C LYS A 143 -1.38 -15.63 -6.70
N GLY A 144 -2.13 -15.04 -5.76
CA GLY A 144 -1.76 -13.79 -5.09
C GLY A 144 -2.11 -12.51 -5.89
N SER A 145 -1.88 -11.34 -5.28
CA SER A 145 -2.28 -10.03 -5.83
C SER A 145 -1.51 -9.68 -7.10
N ALA A 146 -0.18 -9.76 -7.07
CA ALA A 146 0.69 -9.36 -8.17
C ALA A 146 0.38 -10.17 -9.44
N ARG A 147 0.25 -11.50 -9.34
CA ARG A 147 -0.14 -12.36 -10.47
C ARG A 147 -1.60 -12.16 -10.89
N GLN A 148 -2.47 -11.72 -9.98
CA GLN A 148 -3.85 -11.40 -10.33
C GLN A 148 -3.93 -10.19 -11.25
N PHE A 149 -3.14 -9.16 -10.97
CA PHE A 149 -3.28 -7.86 -11.63
C PHE A 149 -2.13 -7.47 -12.56
N ARG A 150 -1.16 -8.37 -12.79
CA ARG A 150 0.00 -8.12 -13.67
C ARG A 150 -0.38 -7.66 -15.07
N GLU A 151 -1.44 -8.22 -15.65
CA GLU A 151 -1.92 -7.86 -16.99
C GLU A 151 -2.75 -6.57 -17.00
N THR A 152 -3.29 -6.17 -15.84
CA THR A 152 -4.12 -4.97 -15.67
C THR A 152 -3.27 -3.70 -15.61
N TYR A 153 -2.15 -3.72 -14.88
CA TYR A 153 -1.27 -2.55 -14.70
C TYR A 153 -0.01 -2.61 -15.57
N LYS A 154 0.18 -1.59 -16.41
CA LYS A 154 1.25 -1.41 -17.39
C LYS A 154 2.31 -0.45 -16.84
N GLY A 155 2.94 -0.84 -15.75
CA GLY A 155 4.04 -0.10 -15.14
C GLY A 155 4.87 -1.00 -14.24
N VAL A 156 5.70 -0.39 -13.41
CA VAL A 156 6.47 -1.10 -12.39
C VAL A 156 5.50 -1.58 -11.30
N LEU A 157 5.43 -2.88 -11.08
CA LEU A 157 4.65 -3.49 -10.03
C LEU A 157 5.59 -3.93 -8.90
N SER A 158 5.45 -3.30 -7.74
CA SER A 158 6.10 -3.72 -6.50
C SER A 158 5.17 -4.63 -5.72
N SER A 159 5.68 -5.71 -5.13
CA SER A 159 4.89 -6.63 -4.31
C SER A 159 5.51 -6.80 -2.92
N SER A 160 4.70 -7.08 -1.89
CA SER A 160 5.21 -7.25 -0.52
C SER A 160 4.72 -8.53 0.16
N GLY A 161 5.44 -8.98 1.20
CA GLY A 161 5.09 -10.19 1.97
C GLY A 161 5.93 -11.43 1.67
N PHE A 162 7.08 -11.26 1.03
CA PHE A 162 7.94 -12.35 0.56
C PHE A 162 9.12 -12.64 1.50
N ASP A 163 9.65 -13.85 1.39
CA ASP A 163 11.02 -14.19 1.79
C ASP A 163 11.96 -14.09 0.57
N ARG A 164 13.26 -14.37 0.76
CA ARG A 164 14.25 -14.32 -0.33
C ARG A 164 13.85 -15.17 -1.54
N GLN A 165 13.53 -16.46 -1.32
CA GLN A 165 13.31 -17.41 -2.41
C GLN A 165 12.07 -17.03 -3.22
N SER A 166 10.98 -16.73 -2.52
CA SER A 166 9.72 -16.34 -3.14
C SER A 166 9.81 -14.95 -3.80
N ALA A 167 10.62 -14.03 -3.27
CA ALA A 167 10.87 -12.72 -3.87
C ALA A 167 11.63 -12.83 -5.19
N VAL A 168 12.70 -13.64 -5.25
CA VAL A 168 13.44 -13.91 -6.49
C VAL A 168 12.50 -14.52 -7.53
N ARG A 169 11.74 -15.55 -7.12
CA ARG A 169 10.86 -16.28 -8.04
C ARG A 169 9.76 -15.41 -8.65
N ILE A 170 9.14 -14.50 -7.89
CA ILE A 170 8.05 -13.68 -8.44
C ILE A 170 8.55 -12.70 -9.51
N VAL A 171 9.79 -12.22 -9.38
CA VAL A 171 10.44 -11.38 -10.38
C VAL A 171 10.87 -12.20 -11.60
N GLU A 172 11.48 -13.38 -11.40
CA GLU A 172 11.84 -14.29 -12.51
C GLU A 172 10.61 -14.71 -13.33
N ASP A 173 9.47 -14.92 -12.67
CA ASP A 173 8.20 -15.22 -13.32
C ASP A 173 7.52 -14.00 -13.96
N SER A 174 8.17 -12.82 -13.95
CA SER A 174 7.65 -11.55 -14.49
C SER A 174 6.31 -11.12 -13.91
N ALA A 175 5.98 -11.56 -12.69
CA ALA A 175 4.72 -11.22 -12.02
C ALA A 175 4.82 -9.93 -11.19
N ALA A 176 6.03 -9.51 -10.83
CA ALA A 176 6.35 -8.22 -10.23
C ALA A 176 7.72 -7.77 -10.75
N ASP A 177 7.96 -6.46 -10.79
CA ASP A 177 9.25 -5.88 -11.20
C ASP A 177 10.18 -5.68 -10.00
N THR A 178 9.60 -5.42 -8.83
CA THR A 178 10.33 -5.26 -7.57
C THR A 178 9.57 -5.90 -6.41
N VAL A 179 10.28 -6.12 -5.29
CA VAL A 179 9.69 -6.72 -4.08
C VAL A 179 10.10 -5.92 -2.85
N ALA A 180 9.13 -5.46 -2.08
CA ALA A 180 9.32 -4.81 -0.79
C ALA A 180 9.34 -5.84 0.34
N ILE A 181 10.32 -5.73 1.25
CA ILE A 181 10.49 -6.59 2.41
C ILE A 181 10.41 -5.76 3.69
N GLY A 182 9.45 -6.07 4.56
CA GLY A 182 9.22 -5.34 5.82
C GLY A 182 9.92 -6.00 7.02
N ARG A 183 9.31 -7.03 7.61
CA ARG A 183 9.74 -7.66 8.87
C ARG A 183 11.23 -8.04 8.92
N HIS A 184 11.74 -8.66 7.86
CA HIS A 184 13.16 -9.02 7.83
C HIS A 184 14.08 -7.80 7.71
N PHE A 185 13.63 -6.70 7.12
CA PHE A 185 14.42 -5.46 7.04
C PHE A 185 14.51 -4.79 8.42
N ILE A 186 13.50 -4.93 9.28
CA ILE A 186 13.56 -4.46 10.68
C ILE A 186 14.75 -5.08 11.41
N SER A 187 14.95 -6.39 11.29
CA SER A 187 16.01 -7.10 12.01
C SER A 187 17.34 -7.23 11.26
N ASN A 188 17.40 -6.87 9.98
CA ASN A 188 18.58 -7.05 9.13
C ASN A 188 18.88 -5.73 8.39
N PRO A 189 19.68 -4.81 8.96
CA PRO A 189 19.99 -3.54 8.31
C PRO A 189 20.75 -3.71 6.98
N ASP A 190 21.39 -4.87 6.79
CA ASP A 190 22.12 -5.30 5.61
C ASP A 190 21.41 -6.43 4.84
N LEU A 191 20.08 -6.50 4.94
CA LEU A 191 19.25 -7.55 4.34
C LEU A 191 19.61 -7.84 2.88
N MET A 192 19.90 -6.80 2.09
CA MET A 192 20.23 -6.94 0.68
C MET A 192 21.54 -7.72 0.47
N TRP A 193 22.58 -7.47 1.28
CA TRP A 193 23.82 -8.25 1.24
C TRP A 193 23.58 -9.70 1.66
N ARG A 194 22.77 -9.92 2.70
CA ARG A 194 22.40 -11.27 3.15
C ARG A 194 21.67 -12.04 2.06
N PHE A 195 20.75 -11.39 1.35
CA PHE A 195 20.04 -11.99 0.22
C PHE A 195 20.99 -12.30 -0.95
N GLN A 196 21.88 -11.36 -1.31
CA GLN A 196 22.84 -11.57 -2.39
C GLN A 196 23.80 -12.73 -2.10
N LEU A 197 24.32 -12.81 -0.88
CA LEU A 197 25.28 -13.83 -0.44
C LEU A 197 24.63 -15.12 0.07
N ASN A 198 23.29 -15.19 0.07
CA ASN A 198 22.51 -16.29 0.64
C ASN A 198 22.94 -16.63 2.08
N LYS A 199 23.07 -15.60 2.92
CA LYS A 199 23.46 -15.72 4.34
C LYS A 199 22.23 -15.80 5.25
N PRO A 200 22.37 -16.36 6.46
CA PRO A 200 21.30 -16.37 7.47
C PRO A 200 20.82 -14.96 7.81
N LEU A 201 19.54 -14.85 8.13
CA LEU A 201 18.92 -13.62 8.62
C LEU A 201 18.92 -13.61 10.15
N ASN A 202 19.05 -12.43 10.73
CA ASN A 202 18.72 -12.21 12.13
C ASN A 202 17.22 -12.43 12.34
N ASP A 203 16.86 -13.08 13.44
CA ASP A 203 15.47 -13.20 13.87
C ASP A 203 14.90 -11.82 14.22
N PHE A 204 13.66 -11.56 13.79
CA PHE A 204 12.93 -10.38 14.20
C PHE A 204 12.17 -10.66 15.50
N ASN A 205 12.02 -9.63 16.33
CA ASN A 205 11.18 -9.69 17.53
C ASN A 205 9.90 -8.87 17.30
N ALA A 206 8.75 -9.54 17.16
CA ALA A 206 7.49 -8.85 16.92
C ALA A 206 7.04 -7.99 18.12
N ASP A 207 7.45 -8.36 19.34
CA ASP A 207 7.12 -7.61 20.55
C ASP A 207 7.86 -6.26 20.62
N SER A 208 8.90 -6.07 19.80
CA SER A 208 9.67 -4.81 19.74
C SER A 208 9.28 -3.90 18.57
N PHE A 209 8.31 -4.27 17.73
CA PHE A 209 7.94 -3.45 16.55
C PHE A 209 7.32 -2.10 16.93
N TYR A 210 6.63 -2.03 18.07
CA TYR A 210 5.92 -0.85 18.52
C TYR A 210 6.26 -0.54 19.98
N LEU A 211 7.45 0.02 20.19
CA LEU A 211 7.92 0.49 21.50
C LEU A 211 7.93 2.02 21.56
N ALA A 212 7.84 2.55 22.77
CA ALA A 212 7.99 3.98 23.03
C ALA A 212 9.45 4.43 23.11
N ASP A 213 10.41 3.50 23.01
CA ASP A 213 11.85 3.74 23.04
C ASP A 213 12.58 3.01 21.88
N ALA A 214 13.88 3.25 21.73
CA ALA A 214 14.68 2.77 20.61
C ALA A 214 15.36 1.41 20.83
N ARG A 215 15.00 0.67 21.89
CA ARG A 215 15.59 -0.66 22.15
C ARG A 215 15.20 -1.62 21.04
N VAL A 216 16.14 -2.45 20.58
CA VAL A 216 15.88 -3.50 19.57
C VAL A 216 15.38 -2.90 18.23
N TYR A 217 15.92 -1.74 17.87
CA TYR A 217 15.61 -1.04 16.61
C TYR A 217 16.88 -0.72 15.79
N THR A 218 17.88 -0.11 16.41
CA THR A 218 19.15 0.29 15.73
C THR A 218 20.35 -0.57 16.09
N ASP A 219 20.14 -1.59 16.93
CA ASP A 219 21.12 -2.47 17.57
C ASP A 219 21.15 -3.89 16.97
N TYR A 220 20.38 -4.14 15.90
CA TYR A 220 20.49 -5.38 15.13
C TYR A 220 21.87 -5.49 14.44
N PRO A 221 22.57 -6.64 14.55
CA PRO A 221 23.93 -6.77 14.04
C PRO A 221 23.97 -6.88 12.51
N PHE A 222 25.03 -6.31 11.92
CA PHE A 222 25.40 -6.52 10.52
C PHE A 222 26.08 -7.90 10.34
N LEU A 223 26.15 -8.37 9.10
CA LEU A 223 26.97 -9.51 8.73
C LEU A 223 28.46 -9.16 8.94
N GLU A 224 29.21 -10.07 9.55
CA GLU A 224 30.67 -10.01 9.64
C GLU A 224 31.35 -10.35 8.31
#